data_AF-A0A3R8Z8P4-F1
#
_entry.id   AF-A0A3R8Z8P4-F1
#
_cell.length_a   1.000
_cell.length_b   1.000
_cell.length_c   1.000
_cell.angle_alpha   90.00
_cell.angle_beta   90.00
_cell.angle_gamma   90.00
#
_symmetry.space_group_name_H-M   'P 1'
#
loop_
_entity.id
_entity.type
_entity.pdbx_description
1 polymer ?
#
loop_
_entity_poly.entity_id
_entity_poly.type
_entity_poly.pdbx_seq_one_letter_code
_entity_poly.pdbx_strand_id
1 'polypeptide(L)'
;MKVIMTANVFLLPLMLLAGAAQGADTCPANAARVNDSNSLLLLGGTAKGPIKQVVMGEFGKDVDQQKRILGEFDRCGALLRADMSFDKNEGNVALRMVQSITRVATGWQADYVVSVFVLQKGKLVEVSNKQGTVNHLTGKTGTITSSSEAFLLQGKKGFTETTNSYDSRQRLIKSVARGSDAQANGELHYSWNAENLLIASRSGNSEMQWTYDDKKREKGLLIQTHNPESELTTQDECQLWDERGNCTLSYSHEREVFAHGEVLRNISAAYRFEYWDKPQGADK
;
A
#
# COMPACT_ATOMS: atom_id res chain seq x y z
N MET A 1 33.19 64.39 -41.47
CA MET A 1 33.77 65.42 -40.58
C MET A 1 34.34 64.72 -39.34
N LYS A 2 35.49 65.18 -38.85
CA LYS A 2 36.44 64.54 -37.93
C LYS A 2 35.86 63.92 -36.63
N VAL A 3 36.27 62.67 -36.37
CA VAL A 3 36.94 62.08 -35.17
C VAL A 3 36.71 62.74 -33.80
N ILE A 4 36.41 61.92 -32.76
CA ILE A 4 37.25 61.71 -31.55
C ILE A 4 36.80 60.45 -30.78
N MET A 5 37.76 59.55 -30.58
CA MET A 5 37.78 58.46 -29.60
C MET A 5 38.12 59.02 -28.21
N THR A 6 37.51 58.47 -27.16
CA THR A 6 38.14 58.40 -25.84
C THR A 6 37.99 57.00 -25.25
N ALA A 7 39.06 56.56 -24.61
CA ALA A 7 39.36 55.20 -24.22
C ALA A 7 38.92 54.84 -22.79
N ASN A 8 38.93 53.53 -22.55
CA ASN A 8 39.17 52.80 -21.31
C ASN A 8 38.10 52.81 -20.20
N VAL A 9 37.46 51.64 -20.02
CA VAL A 9 37.30 51.01 -18.70
C VAL A 9 37.39 49.48 -18.87
N PHE A 10 38.28 48.86 -18.09
CA PHE A 10 38.38 47.42 -17.86
C PHE A 10 37.05 46.85 -17.33
N LEU A 11 36.55 45.76 -17.92
CA LEU A 11 35.51 44.93 -17.28
C LEU A 11 35.82 43.45 -17.54
N LEU A 12 36.16 42.76 -16.44
CA LEU A 12 36.23 41.31 -16.34
C LEU A 12 34.92 40.69 -16.88
N PRO A 13 34.97 39.58 -17.65
CA PRO A 13 33.80 38.74 -17.80
C PRO A 13 33.62 37.96 -16.50
N LEU A 14 32.72 38.46 -15.65
CA LEU A 14 32.16 37.70 -14.53
C LEU A 14 31.39 36.51 -15.13
N MET A 15 31.96 35.31 -15.04
CA MET A 15 31.22 34.08 -15.31
C MET A 15 30.07 34.00 -14.31
N LEU A 16 28.88 34.45 -14.70
CA LEU A 16 27.64 34.12 -14.03
C LEU A 16 27.38 32.64 -14.30
N LEU A 17 27.88 31.81 -13.37
CA LEU A 17 27.35 30.49 -13.09
C LEU A 17 25.87 30.67 -12.76
N ALA A 18 25.02 30.58 -13.78
CA ALA A 18 23.61 30.31 -13.60
C ALA A 18 23.52 28.90 -13.00
N GLY A 19 23.61 28.83 -11.67
CA GLY A 19 23.16 27.66 -10.93
C GLY A 19 21.70 27.46 -11.31
N ALA A 20 21.41 26.40 -12.06
CA ALA A 20 20.07 25.89 -12.16
C ALA A 20 19.64 25.54 -10.74
N ALA A 21 18.90 26.44 -10.10
CA ALA A 21 18.10 26.11 -8.95
C ALA A 21 17.15 25.02 -9.44
N GLN A 22 17.47 23.76 -9.13
CA GLN A 22 16.53 22.67 -9.30
C GLN A 22 15.33 23.06 -8.46
N GLY A 23 14.22 23.37 -9.15
CA GLY A 23 12.98 23.77 -8.49
C GLY A 23 12.64 22.72 -7.45
N ALA A 24 12.31 23.17 -6.24
CA ALA A 24 11.70 22.29 -5.25
C ALA A 24 10.50 21.61 -5.94
N ASP A 25 10.46 20.27 -5.94
CA ASP A 25 9.37 19.51 -6.53
C ASP A 25 8.05 20.05 -5.95
N THR A 26 7.30 20.84 -6.74
CA THR A 26 6.04 21.40 -6.30
C THR A 26 4.98 20.31 -6.36
N CYS A 27 4.69 19.70 -5.21
CA CYS A 27 3.67 18.68 -5.13
C CYS A 27 2.26 19.26 -5.35
N PRO A 28 1.35 18.51 -6.00
CA PRO A 28 -0.04 18.93 -6.13
C PRO A 28 -0.69 19.21 -4.76
N ALA A 29 -1.58 20.21 -4.69
CA ALA A 29 -2.18 20.67 -3.43
C ALA A 29 -2.92 19.59 -2.61
N ASN A 30 -3.38 18.52 -3.26
CA ASN A 30 -4.06 17.38 -2.61
C ASN A 30 -3.24 16.08 -2.63
N ALA A 31 -1.94 16.14 -2.93
CA ALA A 31 -1.09 14.96 -3.12
C ALA A 31 -1.22 13.97 -1.96
N ALA A 32 -1.18 14.42 -0.71
CA ALA A 32 -1.32 13.56 0.46
C ALA A 32 -2.63 12.73 0.43
N ARG A 33 -3.79 13.37 0.19
CA ARG A 33 -5.09 12.67 0.19
C ARG A 33 -5.24 11.69 -0.98
N VAL A 34 -4.72 12.08 -2.14
CA VAL A 34 -4.70 11.23 -3.33
C VAL A 34 -3.82 10.01 -3.06
N ASN A 35 -2.64 10.22 -2.48
CA ASN A 35 -1.69 9.17 -2.19
C ASN A 35 -2.14 8.26 -1.04
N ASP A 36 -2.86 8.76 -0.04
CA ASP A 36 -3.50 7.92 0.97
C ASP A 36 -4.50 6.95 0.32
N SER A 37 -5.37 7.47 -0.56
CA SER A 37 -6.34 6.64 -1.25
C SER A 37 -5.71 5.64 -2.22
N ASN A 38 -4.63 6.03 -2.91
CA ASN A 38 -3.88 5.12 -3.78
C ASN A 38 -3.12 4.07 -2.95
N SER A 39 -2.59 4.43 -1.79
CA SER A 39 -1.88 3.50 -0.90
C SER A 39 -2.83 2.45 -0.32
N LEU A 40 -4.10 2.79 -0.06
CA LEU A 40 -5.09 1.77 0.29
C LEU A 40 -5.27 0.72 -0.80
N LEU A 41 -5.30 1.13 -2.07
CA LEU A 41 -5.45 0.21 -3.21
C LEU A 41 -4.19 -0.60 -3.51
N LEU A 42 -3.01 -0.02 -3.28
CA LEU A 42 -1.73 -0.62 -3.65
C LEU A 42 -1.10 -1.43 -2.51
N LEU A 43 -1.24 -0.96 -1.26
CA LEU A 43 -0.54 -1.48 -0.08
C LEU A 43 -1.48 -1.92 1.04
N GLY A 44 -2.78 -1.64 0.95
CA GLY A 44 -3.78 -2.01 1.96
C GLY A 44 -3.80 -1.12 3.20
N GLY A 45 -3.10 0.03 3.19
CA GLY A 45 -3.02 0.93 4.35
C GLY A 45 -2.61 2.36 3.98
N THR A 46 -2.67 3.25 4.97
CA THR A 46 -2.15 4.63 4.86
C THR A 46 -1.03 4.85 5.87
N ALA A 47 -0.22 5.88 5.65
CA ALA A 47 0.83 6.26 6.58
C ALA A 47 1.06 7.77 6.54
N LYS A 48 1.61 8.32 7.63
CA LYS A 48 1.72 9.76 7.86
C LYS A 48 3.08 10.30 7.51
N GLY A 49 3.09 11.51 6.96
CA GLY A 49 4.31 12.28 6.70
C GLY A 49 4.94 11.98 5.35
N PRO A 50 6.03 12.70 5.01
CA PRO A 50 6.71 12.56 3.72
C PRO A 50 7.61 11.33 3.73
N ILE A 51 7.01 10.15 3.66
CA ILE A 51 7.74 8.88 3.68
C ILE A 51 8.59 8.80 2.43
N LYS A 52 9.84 8.40 2.60
CA LYS A 52 10.77 8.04 1.55
C LYS A 52 10.76 6.53 1.33
N GLN A 53 10.79 5.78 2.43
CA GLN A 53 10.79 4.32 2.40
C GLN A 53 10.06 3.77 3.62
N VAL A 54 9.39 2.63 3.43
CA VAL A 54 8.88 1.79 4.50
C VAL A 54 9.43 0.39 4.35
N VAL A 55 9.86 -0.19 5.47
CA VAL A 55 10.19 -1.62 5.58
C VAL A 55 9.30 -2.20 6.66
N MET A 56 8.58 -3.27 6.34
CA MET A 56 7.79 -4.04 7.29
C MET A 56 8.28 -5.48 7.29
N GLY A 57 8.42 -6.04 8.49
CA GLY A 57 8.55 -7.48 8.71
C GLY A 57 7.47 -7.94 9.67
N GLU A 58 6.79 -9.03 9.34
CA GLU A 58 5.83 -9.71 10.20
C GLU A 58 6.29 -11.14 10.41
N PHE A 59 6.08 -11.68 11.62
CA PHE A 59 6.36 -13.06 11.94
C PHE A 59 5.33 -13.63 12.90
N GLY A 60 5.00 -14.91 12.71
CA GLY A 60 4.20 -15.67 13.65
C GLY A 60 5.03 -16.10 14.87
N LYS A 61 4.46 -15.98 16.06
CA LYS A 61 5.07 -16.44 17.31
C LYS A 61 4.82 -17.94 17.53
N ASP A 62 3.63 -18.40 17.16
CA ASP A 62 3.12 -19.77 17.35
C ASP A 62 2.66 -20.40 16.02
N VAL A 63 2.84 -19.70 14.92
CA VAL A 63 2.59 -20.17 13.55
C VAL A 63 3.83 -19.88 12.70
N ASP A 64 4.18 -20.80 11.80
CA ASP A 64 5.26 -20.58 10.83
C ASP A 64 4.75 -19.65 9.73
N GLN A 65 4.83 -18.35 9.99
CA GLN A 65 4.40 -17.29 9.08
C GLN A 65 5.45 -16.18 9.04
N GLN A 66 5.69 -15.66 7.84
CA GLN A 66 6.50 -14.49 7.61
C GLN A 66 5.90 -13.61 6.52
N LYS A 67 5.85 -12.29 6.75
CA LYS A 67 5.50 -11.29 5.73
C LYS A 67 6.60 -10.25 5.64
N ARG A 68 6.86 -9.76 4.44
CA ARG A 68 7.78 -8.64 4.20
C ARG A 68 7.16 -7.65 3.24
N ILE A 69 7.34 -6.37 3.51
CA ILE A 69 7.05 -5.28 2.57
C ILE A 69 8.26 -4.35 2.54
N LEU A 70 8.67 -3.96 1.34
CA LEU A 70 9.57 -2.85 1.08
C LEU A 70 8.87 -1.90 0.12
N GLY A 71 8.58 -0.68 0.55
CA GLY A 71 7.94 0.35 -0.27
C GLY A 71 8.79 1.61 -0.36
N GLU A 72 8.87 2.20 -1.55
CA GLU A 72 9.62 3.44 -1.82
C GLU A 72 8.72 4.48 -2.44
N PHE A 73 8.86 5.73 -2.01
CA PHE A 73 7.95 6.82 -2.36
C PHE A 73 8.71 8.04 -2.87
N ASP A 74 8.10 8.79 -3.78
CA ASP A 74 8.63 10.08 -4.22
C ASP A 74 8.44 11.17 -3.14
N ARG A 75 9.00 12.36 -3.39
CA ARG A 75 8.90 13.50 -2.45
C ARG A 75 7.47 13.99 -2.22
N CYS A 76 6.54 13.65 -3.11
CA CYS A 76 5.12 13.98 -2.97
C CYS A 76 4.32 12.86 -2.28
N GLY A 77 4.97 11.75 -1.90
CA GLY A 77 4.38 10.61 -1.24
C GLY A 77 3.72 9.61 -2.18
N ALA A 78 3.94 9.70 -3.50
CA ALA A 78 3.42 8.72 -4.43
C ALA A 78 4.32 7.48 -4.44
N LEU A 79 3.73 6.28 -4.41
CA LEU A 79 4.50 5.02 -4.46
C LEU A 79 5.30 4.96 -5.77
N LEU A 80 6.60 4.73 -5.68
CA LEU A 80 7.48 4.47 -6.82
C LEU A 80 7.57 2.98 -7.09
N ARG A 81 7.77 2.19 -6.04
CA ARG A 81 7.87 0.74 -6.09
C ARG A 81 7.50 0.12 -4.75
N ALA A 82 6.95 -1.09 -4.78
CA ALA A 82 6.91 -1.96 -3.61
C ALA A 82 7.25 -3.41 -3.99
N ASP A 83 7.93 -4.13 -3.10
CA ASP A 83 8.10 -5.58 -3.17
C ASP A 83 7.52 -6.20 -1.89
N MET A 84 6.72 -7.24 -2.06
CA MET A 84 6.00 -7.91 -0.97
C MET A 84 6.20 -9.42 -1.06
N SER A 85 6.39 -10.07 0.07
CA SER A 85 6.36 -11.53 0.18
C SER A 85 5.57 -11.98 1.40
N PHE A 86 4.92 -13.12 1.28
CA PHE A 86 4.21 -13.76 2.38
C PHE A 86 4.38 -15.27 2.27
N ASP A 87 4.85 -15.89 3.33
CA ASP A 87 4.99 -17.33 3.46
C ASP A 87 4.29 -17.77 4.74
N LYS A 88 3.48 -18.82 4.67
CA LYS A 88 2.80 -19.42 5.82
C LYS A 88 2.76 -20.93 5.67
N ASN A 89 3.20 -21.66 6.68
CA ASN A 89 3.01 -23.09 6.82
C ASN A 89 2.19 -23.36 8.08
N GLU A 90 1.04 -24.02 7.92
CA GLU A 90 0.16 -24.34 9.04
C GLU A 90 -0.51 -25.70 8.82
N GLY A 91 -0.26 -26.62 9.74
CA GLY A 91 -0.72 -28.00 9.61
C GLY A 91 -0.20 -28.66 8.33
N ASN A 92 -1.12 -29.05 7.45
CA ASN A 92 -0.81 -29.67 6.16
C ASN A 92 -0.85 -28.69 4.98
N VAL A 93 -1.00 -27.39 5.22
CA VAL A 93 -1.12 -26.37 4.15
C VAL A 93 0.08 -25.43 4.19
N ALA A 94 0.59 -25.07 3.02
CA ALA A 94 1.57 -24.01 2.85
C ALA A 94 1.07 -22.99 1.81
N LEU A 95 1.15 -21.71 2.13
CA LEU A 95 0.82 -20.58 1.26
C LEU A 95 2.08 -19.77 1.01
N ARG A 96 2.33 -19.44 -0.25
CA ARG A 96 3.40 -18.54 -0.67
C ARG A 96 2.86 -17.48 -1.60
N MET A 97 3.23 -16.24 -1.38
CA MET A 97 2.87 -15.11 -2.21
C MET A 97 4.08 -14.21 -2.41
N VAL A 98 4.24 -13.73 -3.64
CA VAL A 98 5.15 -12.64 -3.97
C VAL A 98 4.43 -11.63 -4.84
N GLN A 99 4.72 -10.35 -4.64
CA GLN A 99 4.17 -9.26 -5.44
C GLN A 99 5.23 -8.17 -5.61
N SER A 100 5.27 -7.58 -6.80
CA SER A 100 6.05 -6.38 -7.11
C SER A 100 5.13 -5.35 -7.73
N ILE A 101 5.16 -4.12 -7.23
CA ILE A 101 4.41 -2.98 -7.74
C ILE A 101 5.42 -1.95 -8.24
N THR A 102 5.24 -1.42 -9.44
CA THR A 102 6.11 -0.37 -9.99
C THR A 102 5.28 0.73 -10.62
N ARG A 103 5.67 1.98 -10.41
CA ARG A 103 5.06 3.13 -11.06
C ARG A 103 5.41 3.14 -12.55
N VAL A 104 4.39 3.35 -13.37
CA VAL A 104 4.49 3.47 -14.83
C VAL A 104 3.85 4.78 -15.30
N ALA A 105 3.97 5.12 -16.57
CA ALA A 105 3.49 6.40 -17.10
C ALA A 105 1.98 6.66 -16.85
N THR A 106 1.16 5.61 -16.83
CA THR A 106 -0.31 5.68 -16.70
C THR A 106 -0.83 5.39 -15.29
N GLY A 107 0.05 5.13 -14.32
CA GLY A 107 -0.31 4.73 -12.96
C GLY A 107 0.68 3.72 -12.37
N TRP A 108 0.22 2.52 -12.06
CA TRP A 108 1.05 1.45 -11.48
C TRP A 108 0.79 0.12 -12.16
N GLN A 109 1.82 -0.71 -12.24
CA GLN A 109 1.72 -2.12 -12.62
C GLN A 109 2.09 -2.97 -11.40
N ALA A 110 1.30 -3.98 -11.11
CA ALA A 110 1.58 -4.98 -10.08
C ALA A 110 1.66 -6.38 -10.70
N ASP A 111 2.77 -7.08 -10.48
CA ASP A 111 2.96 -8.47 -10.88
C ASP A 111 2.97 -9.34 -9.63
N TYR A 112 2.28 -10.49 -9.66
CA TYR A 112 2.17 -11.35 -8.48
C TYR A 112 2.14 -12.85 -8.83
N VAL A 113 2.49 -13.65 -7.83
CA VAL A 113 2.29 -15.11 -7.81
C VAL A 113 1.78 -15.51 -6.43
N VAL A 114 0.74 -16.33 -6.39
CA VAL A 114 0.18 -16.96 -5.19
C VAL A 114 0.14 -18.47 -5.42
N SER A 115 0.79 -19.23 -4.54
CA SER A 115 0.80 -20.69 -4.59
C SER A 115 0.33 -21.29 -3.27
N VAL A 116 -0.56 -22.27 -3.36
CA VAL A 116 -1.03 -23.08 -2.23
C VAL A 116 -0.55 -24.51 -2.42
N PHE A 117 0.08 -25.05 -1.40
CA PHE A 117 0.56 -26.43 -1.34
C PHE A 117 -0.13 -27.18 -0.23
N VAL A 118 -0.34 -28.48 -0.43
CA VAL A 118 -0.82 -29.40 0.59
C VAL A 118 0.19 -30.52 0.77
N LEU A 119 0.46 -30.88 2.03
CA LEU A 119 1.29 -32.02 2.38
C LEU A 119 0.55 -33.32 2.07
N GLN A 120 1.01 -34.03 1.05
CA GLN A 120 0.48 -35.33 0.63
C GLN A 120 1.61 -36.36 0.69
N LYS A 121 1.42 -37.43 1.49
CA LYS A 121 2.40 -38.52 1.65
C LYS A 121 3.82 -38.01 1.98
N GLY A 122 3.91 -36.99 2.83
CA GLY A 122 5.18 -36.39 3.27
C GLY A 122 5.83 -35.43 2.26
N LYS A 123 5.17 -35.10 1.15
CA LYS A 123 5.66 -34.13 0.15
C LYS A 123 4.65 -33.01 -0.06
N LEU A 124 5.13 -31.77 -0.13
CA LEU A 124 4.29 -30.65 -0.54
C LEU A 124 3.96 -30.77 -2.03
N VAL A 125 2.66 -30.75 -2.33
CA VAL A 125 2.10 -30.78 -3.69
C VAL A 125 1.34 -29.50 -3.91
N GLU A 126 1.65 -28.77 -4.99
CA GLU A 126 0.92 -27.55 -5.35
C GLU A 126 -0.51 -27.92 -5.77
N VAL A 127 -1.49 -27.35 -5.09
CA VAL A 127 -2.93 -27.58 -5.34
C VAL A 127 -3.60 -26.36 -5.96
N SER A 128 -3.00 -25.17 -5.82
CA SER A 128 -3.45 -23.94 -6.47
C SER A 128 -2.26 -23.06 -6.80
N ASN A 129 -2.31 -22.43 -7.97
CA ASN A 129 -1.37 -21.41 -8.39
C ASN A 129 -2.13 -20.34 -9.17
N LYS A 130 -2.04 -19.09 -8.72
CA LYS A 130 -2.56 -17.92 -9.41
C LYS A 130 -1.41 -16.95 -9.65
N GLN A 131 -1.22 -16.53 -10.89
CA GLN A 131 -0.23 -15.52 -11.24
C GLN A 131 -0.82 -14.53 -12.23
N GLY A 132 -0.44 -13.26 -12.13
CA GLY A 132 -1.03 -12.25 -13.00
C GLY A 132 -0.35 -10.90 -12.90
N THR A 133 -0.85 -10.01 -13.77
CA THR A 133 -0.43 -8.61 -13.84
C THR A 133 -1.67 -7.74 -13.70
N VAL A 134 -1.62 -6.75 -12.80
CA VAL A 134 -2.65 -5.73 -12.60
C VAL A 134 -2.12 -4.39 -13.08
N ASN A 135 -2.86 -3.73 -13.96
CA ASN A 135 -2.58 -2.37 -14.43
C ASN A 135 -3.56 -1.40 -13.76
N HIS A 136 -3.05 -0.56 -12.87
CA HIS A 136 -3.79 0.50 -12.20
C HIS A 136 -3.69 1.80 -13.01
N LEU A 137 -4.84 2.36 -13.40
CA LEU A 137 -4.91 3.56 -14.21
C LEU A 137 -5.34 4.77 -13.37
N THR A 138 -4.58 5.86 -13.47
CA THR A 138 -4.89 7.12 -12.80
C THR A 138 -5.81 8.00 -13.62
N GLY A 139 -6.78 8.63 -12.95
CA GLY A 139 -7.58 9.70 -13.49
C GLY A 139 -6.88 11.06 -13.47
N LYS A 140 -7.59 12.10 -13.92
CA LYS A 140 -7.06 13.49 -14.01
C LYS A 140 -6.57 14.06 -12.68
N THR A 141 -7.09 13.55 -11.56
CA THR A 141 -6.75 13.97 -10.20
C THR A 141 -5.59 13.19 -9.60
N GLY A 142 -5.03 12.22 -10.34
CA GLY A 142 -3.97 11.33 -9.85
C GLY A 142 -4.45 10.14 -9.02
N THR A 143 -5.75 10.02 -8.76
CA THR A 143 -6.36 8.85 -8.09
C THR A 143 -6.48 7.67 -9.04
N ILE A 144 -6.32 6.44 -8.56
CA ILE A 144 -6.51 5.21 -9.35
C ILE A 144 -7.99 4.98 -9.62
N THR A 145 -8.50 5.44 -10.76
CA THR A 145 -9.93 5.33 -11.08
C THR A 145 -10.35 3.93 -11.53
N SER A 146 -9.42 3.15 -12.06
CA SER A 146 -9.68 1.79 -12.49
C SER A 146 -8.45 0.90 -12.43
N SER A 147 -8.65 -0.40 -12.49
CA SER A 147 -7.59 -1.39 -12.63
C SER A 147 -8.05 -2.54 -13.51
N SER A 148 -7.12 -3.13 -14.27
CA SER A 148 -7.38 -4.30 -15.11
C SER A 148 -6.34 -5.37 -14.80
N GLU A 149 -6.80 -6.57 -14.51
CA GLU A 149 -6.00 -7.73 -14.19
C GLU A 149 -6.12 -8.75 -15.33
N ALA A 150 -4.99 -9.30 -15.76
CA ALA A 150 -4.94 -10.52 -16.54
C ALA A 150 -4.15 -11.58 -15.74
N PHE A 151 -4.73 -12.76 -15.55
CA PHE A 151 -4.12 -13.80 -14.72
C PHE A 151 -4.24 -15.20 -15.33
N LEU A 152 -3.43 -16.11 -14.82
CA LEU A 152 -3.56 -17.55 -14.97
C LEU A 152 -3.90 -18.15 -13.61
N LEU A 153 -5.00 -18.90 -13.51
CA LEU A 153 -5.35 -19.73 -12.36
C LEU A 153 -5.27 -21.19 -12.77
N GLN A 154 -4.31 -21.92 -12.20
CA GLN A 154 -4.00 -23.30 -12.60
C GLN A 154 -3.84 -23.45 -14.13
N GLY A 155 -3.15 -22.48 -14.75
CA GLY A 155 -2.93 -22.41 -16.20
C GLY A 155 -4.12 -21.92 -17.03
N LYS A 156 -5.29 -21.67 -16.44
CA LYS A 156 -6.46 -21.13 -17.14
C LYS A 156 -6.46 -19.61 -17.11
N LYS A 157 -6.63 -18.99 -18.28
CA LYS A 157 -6.72 -17.52 -18.40
C LYS A 157 -7.96 -17.00 -17.70
N GLY A 158 -7.79 -15.88 -17.01
CA GLY A 158 -8.87 -15.09 -16.44
C GLY A 158 -8.53 -13.62 -16.40
N PHE A 159 -9.51 -12.81 -16.01
CA PHE A 159 -9.38 -11.37 -15.88
C PHE A 159 -10.26 -10.85 -14.74
N THR A 160 -9.89 -9.67 -14.24
CA THR A 160 -10.70 -8.86 -13.32
C THR A 160 -10.59 -7.40 -13.71
N GLU A 161 -11.70 -6.69 -13.74
CA GLU A 161 -11.76 -5.24 -13.90
C GLU A 161 -12.30 -4.61 -12.62
N THR A 162 -11.61 -3.60 -12.14
CA THR A 162 -12.01 -2.85 -10.94
C THR A 162 -12.23 -1.39 -11.28
N THR A 163 -13.34 -0.81 -10.81
CA THR A 163 -13.61 0.63 -10.86
C THR A 163 -13.68 1.20 -9.46
N ASN A 164 -13.06 2.37 -9.25
CA ASN A 164 -12.98 3.03 -7.96
C ASN A 164 -13.73 4.37 -7.97
N SER A 165 -14.48 4.64 -6.91
CA SER A 165 -15.22 5.87 -6.69
C SER A 165 -14.67 6.63 -5.50
N TYR A 166 -14.75 7.95 -5.59
CA TYR A 166 -14.18 8.88 -4.63
C TYR A 166 -15.21 9.92 -4.19
N ASP A 167 -15.09 10.42 -2.97
CA ASP A 167 -15.88 11.58 -2.52
C ASP A 167 -15.30 12.91 -3.04
N SER A 168 -15.96 14.02 -2.71
CA SER A 168 -15.53 15.37 -3.09
C SER A 168 -14.18 15.79 -2.51
N ARG A 169 -13.68 15.07 -1.49
CA ARG A 169 -12.35 15.28 -0.88
C ARG A 169 -11.29 14.36 -1.48
N GLN A 170 -11.62 13.62 -2.54
CA GLN A 170 -10.78 12.64 -3.22
C GLN A 170 -10.41 11.43 -2.34
N ARG A 171 -11.26 11.09 -1.37
CA ARG A 171 -11.09 9.89 -0.55
C ARG A 171 -11.78 8.72 -1.23
N LEU A 172 -11.11 7.57 -1.32
CA LEU A 172 -11.68 6.34 -1.84
C LEU A 172 -12.89 5.93 -1.01
N ILE A 173 -14.07 5.75 -1.63
CA ILE A 173 -15.30 5.34 -0.91
C ILE A 173 -15.84 4.01 -1.39
N LYS A 174 -15.48 3.57 -2.60
CA LYS A 174 -15.99 2.33 -3.16
C LYS A 174 -15.04 1.76 -4.21
N SER A 175 -14.87 0.46 -4.22
CA SER A 175 -14.27 -0.32 -5.30
C SER A 175 -15.25 -1.39 -5.76
N VAL A 176 -15.34 -1.62 -7.06
CA VAL A 176 -16.20 -2.66 -7.64
C VAL A 176 -15.39 -3.50 -8.61
N ALA A 177 -15.23 -4.78 -8.29
CA ALA A 177 -14.50 -5.76 -9.08
C ALA A 177 -15.45 -6.70 -9.81
N ARG A 178 -15.19 -6.94 -11.09
CA ARG A 178 -15.96 -7.87 -11.94
C ARG A 178 -15.02 -8.59 -12.90
N GLY A 179 -15.25 -9.87 -13.12
CA GLY A 179 -14.33 -10.69 -13.90
C GLY A 179 -14.66 -12.17 -13.85
N SER A 180 -13.71 -12.98 -14.34
CA SER A 180 -13.82 -14.43 -14.34
C SER A 180 -13.42 -15.07 -13.00
N ASP A 181 -12.80 -14.32 -12.09
CA ASP A 181 -12.51 -14.78 -10.72
C ASP A 181 -13.66 -14.43 -9.78
N ALA A 182 -14.51 -15.42 -9.49
CA ALA A 182 -15.64 -15.21 -8.59
C ALA A 182 -15.22 -14.83 -7.17
N GLN A 183 -14.01 -15.21 -6.72
CA GLN A 183 -13.50 -14.87 -5.39
C GLN A 183 -13.03 -13.42 -5.30
N ALA A 184 -12.58 -12.84 -6.42
CA ALA A 184 -12.15 -11.44 -6.48
C ALA A 184 -13.29 -10.47 -6.80
N ASN A 185 -14.42 -10.97 -7.31
CA ASN A 185 -15.58 -10.16 -7.68
C ASN A 185 -16.33 -9.65 -6.45
N GLY A 186 -16.86 -8.43 -6.55
CA GLY A 186 -17.71 -7.86 -5.50
C GLY A 186 -17.56 -6.36 -5.36
N GLU A 187 -18.09 -5.84 -4.25
CA GLU A 187 -17.95 -4.44 -3.87
C GLU A 187 -17.23 -4.34 -2.53
N LEU A 188 -16.36 -3.34 -2.43
CA LEU A 188 -15.70 -2.94 -1.19
C LEU A 188 -16.02 -1.47 -0.94
N HIS A 189 -16.59 -1.16 0.22
CA HIS A 189 -16.99 0.18 0.62
C HIS A 189 -16.08 0.68 1.73
N TYR A 190 -15.67 1.95 1.67
CA TYR A 190 -14.75 2.56 2.64
C TYR A 190 -15.44 3.74 3.33
N SER A 191 -15.21 3.86 4.63
CA SER A 191 -15.78 4.90 5.48
C SER A 191 -14.68 5.73 6.12
N TRP A 192 -14.84 7.05 6.09
CA TRP A 192 -13.89 8.01 6.65
C TRP A 192 -14.59 8.91 7.65
N ASN A 193 -13.90 9.28 8.73
CA ASN A 193 -14.41 10.29 9.64
C ASN A 193 -14.20 11.73 9.10
N ALA A 194 -14.67 12.73 9.86
CA ALA A 194 -14.51 14.14 9.49
C ALA A 194 -13.04 14.59 9.40
N GLU A 195 -12.16 13.93 10.15
CA GLU A 195 -10.73 14.21 10.25
C GLU A 195 -9.88 13.55 9.16
N ASN A 196 -10.51 12.83 8.21
CA ASN A 196 -9.85 12.04 7.16
C ASN A 196 -9.11 10.80 7.65
N LEU A 197 -9.55 10.20 8.74
CA LEU A 197 -9.09 8.89 9.16
C LEU A 197 -10.02 7.83 8.57
N LEU A 198 -9.45 6.77 8.00
CA LEU A 198 -10.19 5.59 7.54
C LEU A 198 -10.73 4.89 8.79
N ILE A 199 -12.03 4.64 8.89
CA ILE A 199 -12.62 4.04 10.10
C ILE A 199 -13.23 2.68 9.84
N ALA A 200 -13.59 2.38 8.60
CA ALA A 200 -14.09 1.06 8.23
C ALA A 200 -13.93 0.75 6.75
N SER A 201 -13.86 -0.53 6.43
CA SER A 201 -14.05 -1.05 5.08
C SER A 201 -14.88 -2.33 5.13
N ARG A 202 -15.82 -2.49 4.19
CA ARG A 202 -16.77 -3.61 4.17
C ARG A 202 -16.95 -4.18 2.78
N SER A 203 -16.90 -5.49 2.69
CA SER A 203 -17.25 -6.28 1.50
C SER A 203 -18.34 -7.29 1.86
N GLY A 204 -18.71 -8.16 0.91
CA GLY A 204 -19.73 -9.18 1.16
C GLY A 204 -19.34 -10.22 2.23
N ASN A 205 -18.04 -10.41 2.48
CA ASN A 205 -17.54 -11.45 3.37
C ASN A 205 -16.44 -10.96 4.34
N SER A 206 -16.15 -9.67 4.38
CA SER A 206 -15.15 -9.13 5.29
C SER A 206 -15.49 -7.71 5.75
N GLU A 207 -15.27 -7.45 7.03
CA GLU A 207 -15.34 -6.13 7.65
C GLU A 207 -14.03 -5.82 8.37
N MET A 208 -13.55 -4.59 8.19
CA MET A 208 -12.39 -4.05 8.87
C MET A 208 -12.80 -2.75 9.58
N GLN A 209 -12.34 -2.57 10.81
CA GLN A 209 -12.61 -1.38 11.61
C GLN A 209 -11.31 -0.86 12.24
N TRP A 210 -10.98 0.40 11.95
CA TRP A 210 -9.80 1.07 12.49
C TRP A 210 -10.18 1.92 13.69
N THR A 211 -9.34 1.88 14.71
CA THR A 211 -9.46 2.71 15.91
C THR A 211 -8.24 3.60 16.07
N TYR A 212 -8.45 4.77 16.67
CA TYR A 212 -7.42 5.79 16.82
C TYR A 212 -7.37 6.28 18.27
N ASP A 213 -6.20 6.68 18.73
CA ASP A 213 -6.04 7.36 20.02
C ASP A 213 -6.36 8.86 19.94
N ASP A 214 -6.29 9.57 21.08
CA ASP A 214 -6.56 11.02 21.15
C ASP A 214 -5.58 11.87 20.34
N LYS A 215 -4.40 11.31 20.00
CA LYS A 215 -3.40 11.94 19.12
C LYS A 215 -3.62 11.54 17.66
N LYS A 216 -4.75 10.89 17.35
CA LYS A 216 -5.17 10.46 16.01
C LYS A 216 -4.24 9.41 15.41
N ARG A 217 -3.45 8.71 16.23
CA ARG A 217 -2.56 7.63 15.79
C ARG A 217 -3.36 6.35 15.74
N GLU A 218 -3.13 5.53 14.72
CA GLU A 218 -3.80 4.23 14.62
C GLU A 218 -3.46 3.39 15.85
N LYS A 219 -4.49 2.98 16.58
CA LYS A 219 -4.37 2.23 17.82
C LYS A 219 -4.60 0.75 17.60
N GLY A 220 -5.51 0.40 16.70
CA GLY A 220 -5.76 -0.98 16.37
C GLY A 220 -6.73 -1.15 15.21
N LEU A 221 -6.76 -2.39 14.72
CA LEU A 221 -7.54 -2.84 13.59
C LEU A 221 -8.25 -4.14 13.97
N LEU A 222 -9.57 -4.14 13.87
CA LEU A 222 -10.39 -5.35 13.98
C LEU A 222 -10.78 -5.80 12.57
N ILE A 223 -10.47 -7.04 12.22
CA ILE A 223 -10.86 -7.67 10.97
C ILE A 223 -11.76 -8.86 11.30
N GLN A 224 -12.88 -8.95 10.60
CA GLN A 224 -13.77 -10.10 10.62
C GLN A 224 -13.91 -10.60 9.19
N THR A 225 -13.62 -11.87 8.96
CA THR A 225 -13.71 -12.49 7.63
C THR A 225 -14.51 -13.78 7.71
N HIS A 226 -15.55 -13.83 6.89
CA HIS A 226 -16.38 -15.01 6.69
C HIS A 226 -15.86 -15.80 5.49
N ASN A 227 -15.40 -17.01 5.74
CA ASN A 227 -15.05 -17.98 4.71
C ASN A 227 -16.13 -19.07 4.67
N PRO A 228 -16.28 -19.80 3.56
CA PRO A 228 -17.25 -20.90 3.46
C PRO A 228 -17.14 -21.95 4.59
N GLU A 229 -15.93 -22.14 5.12
CA GLU A 229 -15.61 -23.18 6.11
C GLU A 229 -15.19 -22.62 7.48
N SER A 230 -15.04 -21.29 7.62
CA SER A 230 -14.51 -20.69 8.85
C SER A 230 -14.94 -19.24 9.09
N GLU A 231 -14.93 -18.85 10.37
CA GLU A 231 -15.02 -17.46 10.80
C GLU A 231 -13.66 -17.02 11.37
N LEU A 232 -13.01 -16.06 10.73
CA LEU A 232 -11.74 -15.50 11.16
C LEU A 232 -11.95 -14.12 11.79
N THR A 233 -11.44 -13.93 13.00
CA THR A 233 -11.30 -12.62 13.64
C THR A 233 -9.82 -12.33 13.88
N THR A 234 -9.35 -11.17 13.43
CA THR A 234 -8.01 -10.65 13.72
C THR A 234 -8.14 -9.35 14.49
N GLN A 235 -7.46 -9.24 15.62
CA GLN A 235 -7.32 -8.00 16.38
C GLN A 235 -5.84 -7.60 16.38
N ASP A 236 -5.50 -6.56 15.64
CA ASP A 236 -4.18 -5.94 15.65
C ASP A 236 -4.19 -4.71 16.56
N GLU A 237 -3.15 -4.57 17.38
CA GLU A 237 -2.97 -3.45 18.28
C GLU A 237 -1.57 -2.87 18.14
N CYS A 238 -1.51 -1.58 17.88
CA CYS A 238 -0.26 -0.86 17.83
C CYS A 238 0.32 -0.66 19.24
N GLN A 239 1.59 -1.03 19.39
CA GLN A 239 2.32 -0.99 20.65
C GLN A 239 3.27 0.20 20.71
N LEU A 240 3.88 0.56 19.58
CA LEU A 240 4.83 1.66 19.47
C LEU A 240 4.55 2.51 18.25
N TRP A 241 4.73 3.82 18.39
CA TRP A 241 4.63 4.77 17.29
C TRP A 241 5.92 5.56 17.16
N ASP A 242 6.24 5.96 15.93
CA ASP A 242 7.28 6.97 15.72
C ASP A 242 6.77 8.39 15.99
N GLU A 243 7.65 9.37 15.77
CA GLU A 243 7.36 10.80 15.97
C GLU A 243 6.29 11.35 15.02
N ARG A 244 6.03 10.68 13.88
CA ARG A 244 4.95 11.04 12.95
C ARG A 244 3.61 10.39 13.32
N GLY A 245 3.63 9.50 14.31
CA GLY A 245 2.46 8.77 14.76
C GLY A 245 2.12 7.56 13.88
N ASN A 246 3.07 7.04 13.12
CA ASN A 246 2.94 5.77 12.41
C ASN A 246 3.27 4.61 13.34
N CYS A 247 2.54 3.50 13.22
CA CYS A 247 2.81 2.31 14.02
C CYS A 247 4.15 1.69 13.61
N THR A 248 5.03 1.44 14.57
CA THR A 248 6.37 0.85 14.37
C THR A 248 6.48 -0.56 14.94
N LEU A 249 5.55 -0.95 15.80
CA LEU A 249 5.41 -2.29 16.34
C LEU A 249 3.93 -2.54 16.63
N SER A 250 3.37 -3.61 16.08
CA SER A 250 2.02 -4.07 16.41
C SER A 250 2.01 -5.55 16.78
N TYR A 251 1.01 -5.93 17.57
CA TYR A 251 0.72 -7.31 17.93
C TYR A 251 -0.68 -7.66 17.47
N SER A 252 -0.78 -8.79 16.79
CA SER A 252 -2.00 -9.32 16.23
C SER A 252 -2.38 -10.62 16.90
N HIS A 253 -3.64 -10.73 17.30
CA HIS A 253 -4.27 -11.96 17.76
C HIS A 253 -5.29 -12.42 16.74
N GLU A 254 -5.08 -13.60 16.17
CA GLU A 254 -6.04 -14.22 15.25
C GLU A 254 -6.75 -15.37 15.93
N ARG A 255 -8.05 -15.47 15.65
CA ARG A 255 -8.91 -16.56 16.06
C ARG A 255 -9.73 -17.01 14.87
N GLU A 256 -9.54 -18.24 14.46
CA GLU A 256 -10.28 -18.85 13.36
C GLU A 256 -11.08 -20.04 13.87
N VAL A 257 -12.40 -19.96 13.71
CA VAL A 257 -13.34 -21.00 14.17
C VAL A 257 -13.84 -21.79 12.96
N PHE A 258 -13.63 -23.09 12.99
CA PHE A 258 -14.13 -24.07 12.02
C PHE A 258 -15.25 -24.90 12.66
N ALA A 259 -15.98 -25.68 11.85
CA ALA A 259 -17.00 -26.61 12.35
C ALA A 259 -16.47 -27.66 13.35
N HIS A 260 -15.16 -27.97 13.29
CA HIS A 260 -14.54 -29.04 14.08
C HIS A 260 -13.44 -28.58 15.03
N GLY A 261 -13.25 -27.27 15.20
CA GLY A 261 -12.22 -26.76 16.10
C GLY A 261 -11.94 -25.27 15.94
N GLU A 262 -10.97 -24.81 16.71
CA GLU A 262 -10.51 -23.42 16.71
C GLU A 262 -8.99 -23.39 16.58
N VAL A 263 -8.49 -22.41 15.84
CA VAL A 263 -7.07 -22.10 15.72
C VAL A 263 -6.84 -20.69 16.24
N LEU A 264 -5.82 -20.54 17.09
CA LEU A 264 -5.39 -19.26 17.63
C LEU A 264 -3.97 -18.97 17.15
N ARG A 265 -3.69 -17.73 16.79
CA ARG A 265 -2.37 -17.30 16.32
C ARG A 265 -1.99 -15.98 16.96
N ASN A 266 -0.71 -15.83 17.26
CA ASN A 266 -0.09 -14.62 17.75
C ASN A 266 0.95 -14.16 16.75
N ILE A 267 0.77 -12.96 16.22
CA ILE A 267 1.59 -12.41 15.15
C ILE A 267 2.17 -11.08 15.63
N SER A 268 3.38 -10.76 15.19
CA SER A 268 4.02 -9.47 15.47
C SER A 268 4.50 -8.85 14.17
N ALA A 269 4.23 -7.56 14.00
CA ALA A 269 4.70 -6.78 12.87
C ALA A 269 5.56 -5.62 13.34
N ALA A 270 6.72 -5.43 12.72
CA ALA A 270 7.61 -4.31 12.97
C ALA A 270 7.77 -3.49 11.69
N TYR A 271 7.73 -2.17 11.84
CA TYR A 271 7.81 -1.22 10.74
C TYR A 271 8.95 -0.23 11.00
N ARG A 272 9.68 0.09 9.94
CA ARG A 272 10.63 1.20 9.90
C ARG A 272 10.25 2.14 8.78
N PHE A 273 10.04 3.39 9.13
CA PHE A 273 9.81 4.48 8.18
C PHE A 273 11.06 5.34 8.07
N GLU A 274 11.48 5.59 6.84
CA GLU A 274 12.43 6.65 6.52
C GLU A 274 11.66 7.80 5.87
N TYR A 275 12.04 9.02 6.22
CA TYR A 275 11.35 10.23 5.76
C TYR A 275 12.26 11.05 4.87
N TRP A 276 11.66 11.79 3.93
CA TRP A 276 12.36 12.90 3.28
C TRP A 276 12.65 13.99 4.31
N ASP A 277 13.85 14.56 4.24
CA ASP A 277 14.18 15.77 5.00
C ASP A 277 13.17 16.86 4.65
N LYS A 278 12.71 17.60 5.68
CA LYS A 278 11.85 18.76 5.45
C LYS A 278 12.54 19.67 4.43
N PRO A 279 11.82 20.23 3.43
CA PRO A 279 12.34 21.37 2.69
C PRO A 279 12.71 22.45 3.71
N GLN A 280 13.96 22.89 3.72
CA GLN A 280 14.32 24.12 4.42
C GLN A 280 13.49 25.25 3.79
N GLY A 281 12.61 25.90 4.56
CA GLY A 281 12.07 27.20 4.18
C GLY A 281 10.55 27.39 4.10
N ALA A 282 9.73 26.60 4.80
CA ALA A 282 8.29 26.91 4.96
C ALA A 282 7.92 27.47 6.35
N ASP A 283 8.90 28.02 7.07
CA ASP A 283 8.69 28.86 8.26
C ASP A 283 9.39 30.21 8.05
N LYS A 284 8.73 31.11 7.31
CA LYS A 284 8.72 32.57 7.53
C LYS A 284 7.43 33.15 6.97
#